data_AF-A0A2V1K3P6-F1
#
_entry.id   AF-A0A2V1K3P6-F1
#
_cell.length_a   1.000
_cell.length_b   1.000
_cell.length_c   1.000
_cell.angle_alpha   90.00
_cell.angle_beta   90.00
_cell.angle_gamma   90.00
#
_symmetry.space_group_name_H-M   'P 1'
#
loop_
_entity.id
_entity.type
_entity.pdbx_description
1 polymer ?
#
loop_
_entity_poly.entity_id
_entity_poly.type
_entity_poly.pdbx_seq_one_letter_code
_entity_poly.pdbx_strand_id
1 'polypeptide(L)'
;MALPEPVHLFTRADLERVIEAGDLEAMVRRTACVLETRVYLPDAFSHASSEETIRVSWLRKSSAHDGLAMWLAAEWQAGEGQVVGAEGLGCGATRASVFTCYLRSAAFRPIGEDEFNTRLQASASDLRDPLFLPPLAGFVGALLMQEIDRDLIISLLAEYRDGWLHFYWDSTA
;
A
#
# COMPACT_ATOMS: atom_id res chain seq x y z
N MET A 1 18.33 16.62 -25.09
CA MET A 1 17.86 15.36 -24.48
C MET A 1 17.83 15.62 -22.98
N ALA A 2 16.65 15.84 -22.39
CA ALA A 2 16.56 16.07 -20.95
C ALA A 2 16.92 14.77 -20.23
N LEU A 3 17.74 14.85 -19.20
CA LEU A 3 17.97 13.72 -18.29
C LEU A 3 16.62 13.35 -17.67
N PRO A 4 16.29 12.05 -17.51
CA PRO A 4 15.10 11.67 -16.76
C PRO A 4 15.19 12.30 -15.36
N GLU A 5 14.13 12.98 -14.94
CA GLU A 5 14.06 13.50 -13.57
C GLU A 5 14.32 12.36 -12.59
N PRO A 6 15.07 12.62 -11.50
CA PRO A 6 15.34 11.60 -10.50
C PRO A 6 14.02 11.02 -9.98
N VAL A 7 13.96 9.69 -9.94
CA VAL A 7 12.87 8.93 -9.34
C VAL A 7 12.77 9.35 -7.87
N HIS A 8 11.71 10.07 -7.52
CA HIS A 8 11.45 10.50 -6.15
C HIS A 8 10.34 9.63 -5.54
N LEU A 9 10.65 8.34 -5.35
CA LEU A 9 9.91 7.55 -4.36
C LEU A 9 10.04 8.25 -3.01
N PHE A 10 8.96 8.31 -2.24
CA PHE A 10 9.03 8.92 -0.93
C PHE A 10 9.96 8.13 -0.01
N THR A 11 10.49 8.85 0.96
CA THR A 11 11.46 8.38 1.92
C THR A 11 10.85 8.33 3.31
N ARG A 12 11.58 7.71 4.25
CA ARG A 12 11.22 7.76 5.67
C ARG A 12 11.07 9.19 6.20
N ALA A 13 11.94 10.10 5.76
CA ALA A 13 11.88 11.51 6.16
C ALA A 13 10.61 12.21 5.66
N ASP A 14 10.08 11.81 4.50
CA ASP A 14 8.83 12.38 3.97
C ASP A 14 7.63 11.96 4.83
N LEU A 15 7.58 10.69 5.22
CA LEU A 15 6.57 10.19 6.17
C LEU A 15 6.67 10.88 7.53
N GLU A 16 7.87 11.02 8.08
CA GLU A 16 8.09 11.66 9.39
C GLU A 16 7.61 13.12 9.38
N ARG A 17 7.88 13.87 8.31
CA ARG A 17 7.37 15.24 8.15
C ARG A 17 5.84 15.30 8.17
N VAL A 18 5.15 14.35 7.52
CA VAL A 18 3.68 14.30 7.53
C VAL A 18 3.14 13.96 8.91
N ILE A 19 3.79 13.02 9.63
CA ILE A 19 3.41 12.64 11.00
C ILE A 19 3.58 13.83 11.95
N GLU A 20 4.71 14.54 11.87
CA GLU A 20 5.01 15.69 12.73
C GLU A 20 4.12 16.90 12.46
N ALA A 21 3.74 17.13 11.20
CA ALA A 21 2.82 18.19 10.81
C ALA A 21 1.37 17.94 11.32
N GLY A 22 1.02 16.69 11.64
CA GLY A 22 -0.36 16.33 12.04
C GLY A 22 -1.37 16.37 10.88
N ASP A 23 -0.90 16.47 9.63
CA ASP A 23 -1.72 16.63 8.42
C ASP A 23 -2.28 15.31 7.87
N LEU A 24 -2.05 14.20 8.56
CA LEU A 24 -2.32 12.86 8.08
C LEU A 24 -3.78 12.64 7.68
N GLU A 25 -4.73 12.93 8.57
CA GLU A 25 -6.16 12.71 8.29
C GLU A 25 -6.64 13.58 7.12
N ALA A 26 -6.16 14.82 7.05
CA ALA A 26 -6.53 15.73 5.98
C ALA A 26 -6.00 15.23 4.63
N MET A 27 -4.75 14.77 4.59
CA MET A 27 -4.12 14.19 3.39
C MET A 27 -4.84 12.92 2.93
N VAL A 28 -5.13 12.01 3.87
CA VAL A 28 -5.87 10.78 3.62
C VAL A 28 -7.25 11.09 3.06
N ARG A 29 -8.04 11.97 3.69
CA ARG A 29 -9.40 12.30 3.24
C ARG A 29 -9.43 12.86 1.83
N ARG A 30 -8.46 13.73 1.49
CA ARG A 30 -8.35 14.31 0.14
C ARG A 30 -8.03 13.26 -0.92
N THR A 31 -7.27 12.24 -0.57
CA THR A 31 -6.80 11.23 -1.54
C THR A 31 -7.74 10.04 -1.62
N ALA A 32 -8.35 9.65 -0.49
CA ALA A 32 -9.27 8.53 -0.41
C ALA A 32 -10.53 8.69 -1.27
N CYS A 33 -10.97 9.92 -1.56
CA CYS A 33 -12.16 10.16 -2.40
C CYS A 33 -11.92 9.94 -3.90
N VAL A 34 -10.66 9.85 -4.32
CA VAL A 34 -10.23 9.62 -5.71
C VAL A 34 -9.43 8.33 -5.87
N LEU A 35 -9.19 7.61 -4.78
CA LEU A 35 -8.50 6.32 -4.77
C LEU A 35 -9.46 5.25 -5.30
N GLU A 36 -9.05 4.57 -6.36
CA GLU A 36 -9.76 3.40 -6.85
C GLU A 36 -9.18 2.15 -6.19
N THR A 37 -10.05 1.24 -5.78
CA THR A 37 -9.64 0.01 -5.06
C THR A 37 -10.45 -1.18 -5.56
N ARG A 38 -9.76 -2.30 -5.79
CA ARG A 38 -10.34 -3.63 -6.00
C ARG A 38 -9.87 -4.58 -4.91
N VAL A 39 -10.80 -5.36 -4.37
CA VAL A 39 -10.56 -6.34 -3.30
C VAL A 39 -10.93 -7.73 -3.80
N TYR A 40 -10.06 -8.69 -3.54
CA TYR A 40 -10.28 -10.13 -3.73
C TYR A 40 -10.38 -10.75 -2.36
N LEU A 41 -11.56 -11.25 -2.03
CA LEU A 41 -11.86 -11.93 -0.77
C LEU A 41 -11.49 -13.41 -0.88
N PRO A 42 -11.47 -14.16 0.24
CA PRO A 42 -11.20 -15.60 0.27
C PRO A 42 -11.90 -16.43 -0.81
N ASP A 43 -13.13 -16.06 -1.17
CA ASP A 43 -13.86 -16.77 -2.22
C ASP A 43 -13.23 -16.60 -3.60
N ALA A 44 -12.47 -15.55 -3.89
CA ALA A 44 -11.81 -15.34 -5.17
C ALA A 44 -10.66 -16.32 -5.47
N PHE A 45 -10.22 -17.10 -4.48
CA PHE A 45 -9.11 -18.04 -4.59
C PHE A 45 -9.57 -19.46 -4.95
N SER A 46 -8.69 -20.26 -5.54
CA SER A 46 -8.97 -21.65 -5.95
C SER A 46 -9.13 -22.60 -4.77
N HIS A 47 -8.57 -22.25 -3.61
CA HIS A 47 -8.67 -23.05 -2.39
C HIS A 47 -9.91 -22.66 -1.59
N ALA A 48 -10.82 -23.62 -1.36
CA ALA A 48 -12.10 -23.40 -0.68
C ALA A 48 -11.99 -22.93 0.79
N SER A 49 -10.78 -22.95 1.35
CA SER A 49 -10.44 -22.49 2.70
C SER A 49 -9.30 -21.47 2.69
N SER A 50 -9.06 -20.77 1.58
CA SER A 50 -8.06 -19.69 1.57
C SER A 50 -8.44 -18.66 2.62
N GLU A 51 -7.48 -18.25 3.45
CA GLU A 51 -7.63 -17.12 4.37
C GLU A 51 -6.93 -15.88 3.80
N GLU A 52 -6.76 -15.84 2.49
CA GLU A 52 -6.07 -14.77 1.79
C GLU A 52 -7.00 -13.62 1.42
N THR A 53 -6.47 -12.40 1.47
CA THR A 53 -7.11 -11.24 0.86
C THR A 53 -6.09 -10.47 0.03
N ILE A 54 -6.49 -10.07 -1.18
CA ILE A 54 -5.72 -9.12 -2.00
C ILE A 54 -6.48 -7.81 -2.09
N ARG A 55 -5.76 -6.70 -1.92
CA ARG A 55 -6.22 -5.36 -2.27
C ARG A 55 -5.28 -4.74 -3.29
N VAL A 56 -5.88 -4.24 -4.36
CA VAL A 56 -5.20 -3.45 -5.39
C VAL A 56 -5.82 -2.06 -5.36
N SER A 57 -5.06 -1.07 -4.92
CA SER A 57 -5.47 0.34 -4.93
C SER A 57 -4.63 1.11 -5.94
N TRP A 58 -5.21 2.05 -6.67
CA TRP A 58 -4.47 2.85 -7.64
C TRP A 58 -5.01 4.27 -7.77
N LEU A 59 -4.12 5.15 -8.25
CA LEU A 59 -4.43 6.56 -8.45
C LEU A 59 -3.63 7.09 -9.64
N ARG A 60 -4.30 7.83 -10.54
CA ARG A 60 -3.64 8.57 -11.62
C ARG A 60 -2.91 9.79 -11.08
N LYS A 61 -1.75 10.13 -11.65
CA LYS A 61 -1.00 11.32 -11.23
C LYS A 61 -1.81 12.59 -11.45
N SER A 62 -1.78 13.47 -10.45
CA SER A 62 -2.26 14.83 -10.52
C SER A 62 -1.36 15.72 -9.66
N SER A 63 -1.46 17.04 -9.81
CA SER A 63 -0.68 17.98 -8.98
C SER A 63 -1.06 17.97 -7.49
N ALA A 64 -2.13 17.25 -7.11
CA ALA A 64 -2.69 17.27 -5.77
C ALA A 64 -2.32 16.05 -4.91
N HIS A 65 -1.76 15.00 -5.52
CA HIS A 65 -1.45 13.75 -4.85
C HIS A 65 -0.05 13.27 -5.24
N ASP A 66 0.63 12.62 -4.31
CA ASP A 66 1.89 11.92 -4.54
C ASP A 66 1.77 10.46 -4.06
N GLY A 67 2.85 9.69 -4.23
CA GLY A 67 2.87 8.29 -3.82
C GLY A 67 2.67 8.09 -2.32
N LEU A 68 3.10 9.05 -1.48
CA LEU A 68 2.93 8.98 -0.03
C LEU A 68 1.45 9.15 0.33
N ALA A 69 0.80 10.20 -0.20
CA ALA A 69 -0.61 10.45 0.00
C ALA A 69 -1.49 9.28 -0.50
N MET A 70 -1.12 8.68 -1.64
CA MET A 70 -1.79 7.51 -2.20
C MET A 70 -1.67 6.30 -1.26
N TRP A 71 -0.46 5.96 -0.83
CA TRP A 71 -0.23 4.84 0.09
C TRP A 71 -0.94 5.03 1.43
N LEU A 72 -0.83 6.22 2.04
CA LEU A 72 -1.51 6.54 3.30
C LEU A 72 -3.03 6.39 3.17
N ALA A 73 -3.63 6.80 2.05
CA ALA A 73 -5.05 6.63 1.81
C ALA A 73 -5.44 5.16 1.66
N ALA A 74 -4.63 4.36 0.96
CA ALA A 74 -4.87 2.93 0.76
C ALA A 74 -4.80 2.15 2.09
N GLU A 75 -3.78 2.39 2.91
CA GLU A 75 -3.65 1.78 4.25
C GLU A 75 -4.73 2.28 5.20
N TRP A 76 -5.13 3.55 5.12
CA TRP A 76 -6.23 4.05 5.93
C TRP A 76 -7.55 3.36 5.58
N GLN A 77 -7.89 3.19 4.29
CA GLN A 77 -9.10 2.48 3.85
C GLN A 77 -9.11 1.02 4.31
N ALA A 78 -7.94 0.38 4.41
CA ALA A 78 -7.79 -0.98 4.93
C ALA A 78 -8.26 -1.12 6.39
N GLY A 79 -7.92 -0.14 7.22
CA GLY A 79 -8.08 -0.16 8.67
C GLY A 79 -9.51 0.02 9.18
N GLU A 80 -10.55 -0.10 8.35
CA GLU A 80 -11.96 -0.04 8.80
C GLU A 80 -12.42 -1.34 9.48
N GLY A 81 -11.68 -2.45 9.35
CA GLY A 81 -12.06 -3.76 9.88
C GLY A 81 -11.24 -4.31 11.06
N GLN A 82 -9.95 -3.97 11.19
CA GLN A 82 -9.09 -4.55 12.22
C GLN A 82 -8.05 -3.56 12.70
N VAL A 83 -8.28 -3.01 13.89
CA VAL A 83 -7.21 -2.51 14.75
C VAL A 83 -7.22 -3.38 15.99
N VAL A 84 -6.79 -4.63 15.82
CA VAL A 84 -6.55 -5.57 16.92
C VAL A 84 -5.09 -5.41 17.32
N GLY A 85 -4.81 -5.08 18.58
CA GLY A 85 -3.43 -4.94 19.11
C GLY A 85 -3.02 -3.54 19.60
N ALA A 86 -3.93 -2.56 19.67
CA ALA A 86 -3.63 -1.27 20.31
C ALA A 86 -3.46 -1.38 21.84
N GLU A 87 -3.92 -2.48 22.44
CA GLU A 87 -3.70 -2.80 23.84
C GLU A 87 -2.24 -3.27 24.05
N GLY A 88 -1.36 -2.34 24.42
CA GLY A 88 0.02 -2.64 24.84
C GLY A 88 1.13 -1.88 24.10
N LEU A 89 0.82 -1.19 23.00
CA LEU A 89 1.82 -0.44 22.20
C LEU A 89 1.99 1.03 22.63
N GLY A 90 1.32 1.48 23.68
CA GLY A 90 1.33 2.88 24.12
C GLY A 90 0.66 3.85 23.14
N CYS A 91 -0.05 3.32 22.15
CA CYS A 91 -0.81 4.07 21.17
C CYS A 91 -2.13 4.54 21.77
N GLY A 92 -2.59 5.72 21.38
CA GLY A 92 -3.90 6.21 21.83
C GLY A 92 -5.06 5.32 21.39
N ALA A 93 -6.25 5.57 21.94
CA ALA A 93 -7.46 4.80 21.63
C ALA A 93 -8.15 5.22 20.31
N THR A 94 -7.65 6.24 19.60
CA THR A 94 -8.26 6.71 18.36
C THR A 94 -7.64 6.02 17.15
N ARG A 95 -8.43 5.80 16.09
CA ARG A 95 -7.94 5.26 14.80
C ARG A 95 -6.71 6.00 14.29
N ALA A 96 -6.72 7.33 14.36
CA ALA A 96 -5.59 8.15 13.96
C ALA A 96 -4.32 7.89 14.78
N SER A 97 -4.44 7.73 16.09
CA SER A 97 -3.29 7.45 16.96
C SER A 97 -2.71 6.06 16.73
N VAL A 98 -3.55 5.05 16.50
CA VAL A 98 -3.07 3.70 16.17
C VAL A 98 -2.44 3.65 14.78
N PHE A 99 -3.08 4.29 13.79
CA PHE A 99 -2.53 4.40 12.46
C PHE A 99 -1.17 5.12 12.47
N THR A 100 -1.03 6.19 13.26
CA THR A 100 0.25 6.88 13.43
C THR A 100 1.32 5.96 14.02
N CYS A 101 0.97 5.11 14.97
CA CYS A 101 1.91 4.11 15.50
C CYS A 101 2.35 3.09 14.44
N TYR A 102 1.40 2.54 13.68
CA TYR A 102 1.68 1.65 12.56
C TYR A 102 2.68 2.29 11.57
N LEU A 103 2.45 3.55 11.21
CA LEU A 103 3.33 4.28 10.31
C LEU A 103 4.72 4.52 10.90
N ARG A 104 4.83 4.76 12.21
CA ARG A 104 6.13 4.89 12.88
C ARG A 104 6.94 3.60 12.81
N SER A 105 6.31 2.43 12.80
CA SER A 105 6.98 1.15 12.61
C SER A 105 7.19 0.74 11.15
N ALA A 106 6.55 1.43 10.20
CA ALA A 106 6.67 1.09 8.78
C ALA A 106 8.10 1.29 8.26
N ALA A 107 8.59 0.32 7.48
CA ALA A 107 9.93 0.32 6.93
C ALA A 107 9.86 0.11 5.41
N PHE A 108 10.55 0.96 4.67
CA PHE A 108 10.49 0.95 3.20
C PHE A 108 11.80 0.46 2.63
N ARG A 109 11.73 -0.49 1.71
CA ARG A 109 12.89 -0.94 0.93
C ARG A 109 12.60 -0.73 -0.56
N PRO A 110 13.43 0.04 -1.28
CA PRO A 110 13.34 0.12 -2.73
C PRO A 110 13.53 -1.26 -3.37
N ILE A 111 12.68 -1.58 -4.34
CA ILE A 111 12.74 -2.80 -5.13
C ILE A 111 12.64 -2.48 -6.62
N GLY A 112 13.21 -3.35 -7.45
CA GLY A 112 13.13 -3.26 -8.91
C GLY A 112 11.81 -3.81 -9.46
N GLU A 113 11.56 -3.55 -10.74
CA GLU A 113 10.38 -4.03 -11.47
C GLU A 113 10.26 -5.57 -11.44
N ASP A 114 11.38 -6.28 -11.63
CA ASP A 114 11.39 -7.75 -11.62
C ASP A 114 10.99 -8.32 -10.24
N GLU A 115 11.52 -7.77 -9.15
CA GLU A 115 11.16 -8.20 -7.79
C GLU A 115 9.68 -7.87 -7.49
N PHE A 116 9.22 -6.69 -7.89
CA PHE A 116 7.82 -6.27 -7.74
C PHE A 116 6.86 -7.22 -8.48
N ASN A 117 7.13 -7.51 -9.75
CA ASN A 117 6.31 -8.41 -10.57
C ASN A 117 6.35 -9.86 -10.05
N THR A 118 7.52 -10.33 -9.59
CA THR A 118 7.66 -11.66 -9.00
C THR A 118 6.78 -11.81 -7.75
N ARG A 119 6.81 -10.82 -6.86
CA ARG A 119 6.00 -10.83 -5.63
C ARG A 119 4.51 -10.74 -5.93
N LEU A 120 4.10 -9.87 -6.85
CA LEU A 120 2.71 -9.80 -7.34
C LEU A 120 2.22 -11.16 -7.85
N GLN A 121 3.00 -11.79 -8.72
CA GLN A 121 2.63 -13.07 -9.32
C GLN A 121 2.56 -14.19 -8.28
N ALA A 122 3.50 -14.22 -7.34
CA ALA A 122 3.50 -15.22 -6.27
C ALA A 122 2.24 -15.09 -5.39
N SER A 123 1.93 -13.89 -4.91
CA SER A 123 0.76 -13.63 -4.05
C SER A 123 -0.58 -13.81 -4.75
N ALA A 124 -0.63 -13.68 -6.07
CA ALA A 124 -1.87 -13.80 -6.86
C ALA A 124 -2.00 -15.15 -7.58
N SER A 125 -1.09 -16.10 -7.34
CA SER A 125 -1.00 -17.35 -8.09
C SER A 125 -2.23 -18.26 -7.96
N ASP A 126 -2.93 -18.19 -6.83
CA ASP A 126 -4.11 -18.98 -6.51
C ASP A 126 -5.44 -18.26 -6.81
N LEU A 127 -5.43 -17.08 -7.43
CA LEU A 127 -6.67 -16.43 -7.85
C LEU A 127 -7.35 -17.23 -8.98
N ARG A 128 -8.68 -17.38 -8.89
CA ARG A 128 -9.49 -18.04 -9.93
C ARG A 128 -9.53 -17.23 -11.23
N ASP A 129 -9.56 -15.91 -11.09
CA ASP A 129 -9.49 -14.96 -12.20
C ASP A 129 -8.15 -14.21 -12.16
N PRO A 130 -7.59 -13.80 -13.32
CA PRO A 130 -6.35 -13.04 -13.34
C PRO A 130 -6.41 -11.77 -12.47
N LEU A 131 -5.32 -11.50 -11.75
CA LEU A 131 -5.18 -10.27 -11.00
C LEU A 131 -5.36 -9.06 -11.93
N PHE A 132 -6.38 -8.25 -11.65
CA PHE A 132 -6.53 -6.95 -12.27
C PHE A 132 -5.37 -6.03 -11.91
N LEU A 133 -4.68 -5.55 -12.94
CA LEU A 133 -3.76 -4.44 -12.86
C LEU A 133 -4.34 -3.25 -13.62
N PRO A 134 -4.40 -2.06 -13.02
CA PRO A 134 -4.86 -0.87 -13.73
C PRO A 134 -3.91 -0.55 -14.88
N PRO A 135 -4.40 0.08 -15.96
CA PRO A 135 -3.61 0.39 -17.15
C PRO A 135 -2.68 1.59 -16.91
N LEU A 136 -1.71 1.42 -16.01
CA LEU A 136 -0.62 2.35 -15.73
C LEU A 136 0.58 2.01 -16.61
N ALA A 137 1.33 3.03 -17.04
CA ALA A 137 2.40 2.88 -18.02
C ALA A 137 3.72 3.51 -17.55
N GLY A 138 4.80 2.85 -17.93
CA GLY A 138 6.17 3.30 -17.65
C GLY A 138 6.49 3.18 -16.16
N PHE A 139 6.84 1.97 -15.72
CA PHE A 139 7.35 1.73 -14.38
C PHE A 139 8.50 2.70 -14.06
N VAL A 140 8.47 3.31 -12.88
CA VAL A 140 9.45 4.29 -12.42
C VAL A 140 10.28 3.71 -11.28
N GLY A 141 9.62 3.05 -10.32
CA GLY A 141 10.25 2.43 -9.16
C GLY A 141 9.20 1.84 -8.23
N ALA A 142 9.62 1.03 -7.26
CA ALA A 142 8.72 0.48 -6.26
C ALA A 142 9.36 0.42 -4.87
N LEU A 143 8.51 0.36 -3.85
CA LEU A 143 8.84 0.16 -2.45
C LEU A 143 8.15 -1.11 -1.95
N LEU A 144 8.91 -1.97 -1.27
CA LEU A 144 8.38 -2.95 -0.33
C LEU A 144 8.16 -2.24 1.01
N MET A 145 6.90 -2.20 1.47
CA MET A 145 6.45 -1.44 2.63
C MET A 145 6.39 -2.29 3.90
N GLN A 146 6.12 -3.59 3.73
CA GLN A 146 6.03 -4.55 4.82
C GLN A 146 6.23 -5.96 4.27
N GLU A 147 7.04 -6.73 4.98
CA GLU A 147 7.21 -8.17 4.84
C GLU A 147 7.37 -8.72 6.26
N ILE A 148 6.28 -9.22 6.85
CA ILE A 148 6.34 -9.91 8.16
C ILE A 148 6.34 -11.40 7.88
N ASP A 149 7.51 -12.02 8.06
CA ASP A 149 7.79 -13.46 7.84
C ASP A 149 6.97 -14.39 8.76
N ARG A 150 6.17 -13.84 9.67
CA ARG A 150 5.30 -14.58 10.59
C ARG A 150 3.80 -14.41 10.34
N ASP A 151 3.39 -13.39 9.59
CA ASP A 151 1.98 -13.04 9.38
C ASP A 151 1.59 -12.99 7.90
N LEU A 152 2.42 -13.52 7.00
CA LEU A 152 2.17 -13.60 5.54
C LEU A 152 1.60 -12.29 4.95
N ILE A 153 2.13 -11.13 5.38
CA ILE A 153 1.72 -9.82 4.83
C ILE A 153 2.76 -9.33 3.83
N ILE A 154 2.31 -8.97 2.64
CA ILE A 154 3.09 -8.29 1.60
C ILE A 154 2.39 -6.98 1.26
N SER A 155 3.06 -5.84 1.49
CA SER A 155 2.60 -4.51 1.06
C SER A 155 3.62 -3.90 0.11
N LEU A 156 3.21 -3.60 -1.12
CA LEU A 156 4.04 -3.08 -2.20
C LEU A 156 3.43 -1.78 -2.74
N LEU A 157 4.27 -0.78 -3.01
CA LEU A 157 3.88 0.42 -3.73
C LEU A 157 4.75 0.57 -4.97
N ALA A 158 4.14 0.69 -6.14
CA ALA A 158 4.81 1.01 -7.39
C ALA A 158 4.40 2.39 -7.89
N GLU A 159 5.39 3.13 -8.38
CA GLU A 159 5.21 4.36 -9.13
C GLU A 159 5.34 4.09 -10.62
N TYR A 160 4.39 4.63 -11.38
CA TYR A 160 4.38 4.67 -12.83
C TYR A 160 4.46 6.13 -13.30
N ARG A 161 4.74 6.36 -14.58
CA ARG A 161 4.78 7.73 -15.13
C ARG A 161 3.44 8.44 -15.03
N ASP A 162 2.34 7.69 -15.05
CA ASP A 162 0.98 8.20 -15.11
C ASP A 162 0.11 7.84 -13.88
N GLY A 163 0.67 7.15 -12.88
CA GLY A 163 -0.02 6.89 -11.61
C GLY A 163 0.82 6.14 -10.59
N TRP A 164 0.13 5.67 -9.54
CA TRP A 164 0.66 4.79 -8.50
C TRP A 164 -0.24 3.59 -8.33
N LEU A 165 0.36 2.48 -7.90
CA LEU A 165 -0.28 1.21 -7.61
C LEU A 165 0.17 0.75 -6.23
N HIS A 166 -0.78 0.53 -5.32
CA HIS A 166 -0.55 -0.14 -4.05
C HIS A 166 -1.15 -1.55 -4.14
N PHE A 167 -0.31 -2.54 -3.88
CA PHE A 167 -0.71 -3.94 -3.77
C PHE A 167 -0.51 -4.39 -2.34
N TYR A 168 -1.55 -4.97 -1.76
CA TYR A 168 -1.55 -5.54 -0.44
C TYR A 168 -2.07 -6.97 -0.53
N TRP A 169 -1.35 -7.90 0.07
CA TRP A 169 -1.76 -9.29 0.26
C TRP A 169 -1.52 -9.64 1.72
N ASP A 170 -2.51 -10.26 2.34
CA ASP A 170 -2.36 -10.93 3.63
C ASP A 170 -2.96 -12.34 3.59
N SER A 171 -2.45 -13.18 4.48
CA SER A 171 -2.95 -14.52 4.72
C SER A 171 -2.82 -14.84 6.19
N THR A 172 -3.81 -15.52 6.77
CA THR A 172 -3.74 -16.00 8.16
C THR A 172 -3.41 -17.49 8.28
N ALA A 173 -3.05 -18.13 7.16
CA ALA A 173 -2.74 -19.56 7.05
C ALA A 173 -1.44 -19.99 7.76
#